data_AF-U1QIS3-F1
#
_entry.id   AF-U1QIS3-F1
#
_cell.length_a   1.000
_cell.length_b   1.000
_cell.length_c   1.000
_cell.angle_alpha   90.00
_cell.angle_beta   90.00
_cell.angle_gamma   90.00
#
_symmetry.space_group_name_H-M   'P 1'
#
loop_
_entity.id
_entity.type
_entity.pdbx_description
1 polymer ?
#
loop_
_entity_poly.entity_id
_entity_poly.type
_entity_poly.pdbx_seq_one_letter_code
_entity_poly.pdbx_strand_id
1 'polypeptide(L)' 'PGEGAGPGVPVAAMSMGALGAVSRVCPAFGSALTFAVVPDEHGEVLASAPGQLPMQDVRRCLELLRV' A
#
# COMPACT_ATOMS: atom_id res chain seq x y z
N PRO A 1 -23.48 3.71 12.70
CA PRO A 1 -22.72 4.15 13.89
C PRO A 1 -21.61 3.15 14.22
N GLY A 2 -20.38 3.47 13.80
CA GLY A 2 -19.18 2.65 13.99
C GLY A 2 -17.88 3.35 13.53
N GLU A 3 -17.99 4.55 12.94
CA GLU A 3 -16.88 5.47 12.71
C GLU A 3 -16.51 6.13 14.05
N GLY A 4 -15.59 5.56 14.82
CA GLY A 4 -15.26 6.18 16.11
C GLY A 4 -14.15 5.59 16.97
N ALA A 5 -13.48 4.50 16.60
CA ALA A 5 -12.38 3.95 17.40
C ALA A 5 -11.14 3.62 16.57
N GLY A 6 -10.89 4.39 15.50
CA GLY A 6 -9.55 4.44 14.93
C GLY A 6 -8.57 5.05 15.93
N PRO A 7 -7.25 4.87 15.77
CA PRO A 7 -6.21 5.33 16.69
C PRO A 7 -6.12 6.86 16.93
N GLY A 8 -7.08 7.65 16.46
CA GLY A 8 -7.11 9.12 16.58
C GLY A 8 -6.08 9.84 15.69
N VAL A 9 -5.26 9.07 14.97
CA VAL A 9 -4.23 9.54 14.04
C VAL A 9 -4.21 8.66 12.79
N PRO A 10 -3.78 9.18 11.62
CA PRO A 10 -3.55 8.35 10.44
C PRO A 10 -2.48 7.28 10.74
N VAL A 11 -2.73 6.03 10.35
CA VAL A 11 -1.80 4.92 10.56
C VAL A 11 -1.37 4.32 9.22
N ALA A 12 -0.09 3.96 9.15
CA ALA A 12 0.45 3.14 8.07
C ALA A 12 0.65 1.72 8.59
N ALA A 13 -0.01 0.73 7.97
CA ALA A 13 0.13 -0.66 8.34
C ALA A 13 0.24 -1.55 7.11
N MET A 14 1.13 -2.54 7.16
CA MET A 14 1.28 -3.52 6.10
C MET A 14 1.84 -4.85 6.65
N SER A 15 1.47 -5.94 6.00
CA SER A 15 2.20 -7.21 6.11
C SER A 15 3.30 -7.24 5.06
N MET A 16 4.51 -7.67 5.44
CA MET A 16 5.64 -7.75 4.51
C MET A 16 5.65 -9.05 3.71
N GLY A 17 6.43 -9.06 2.62
CA GLY A 17 6.63 -10.24 1.78
C GLY A 17 5.51 -10.46 0.77
N ALA A 18 5.64 -11.53 -0.04
CA ALA A 18 4.73 -11.78 -1.16
C ALA A 18 3.28 -11.97 -0.72
N LEU A 19 3.03 -12.73 0.36
CA LEU A 19 1.68 -12.92 0.91
C LEU A 19 1.07 -11.61 1.44
N GLY A 20 1.91 -10.72 1.98
CA GLY A 20 1.47 -9.44 2.52
C GLY A 20 1.20 -8.36 1.48
N ALA A 21 1.58 -8.56 0.21
CA ALA A 21 1.42 -7.57 -0.84
C ALA A 21 -0.02 -7.06 -1.00
N VAL A 22 -1.02 -7.91 -0.73
CA VAL A 22 -2.44 -7.53 -0.77
C VAL A 22 -2.80 -6.42 0.22
N SER A 23 -2.16 -6.38 1.40
CA SER A 23 -2.45 -5.34 2.39
C SER A 23 -2.02 -3.95 1.92
N ARG A 24 -1.10 -3.87 0.95
CA ARG A 24 -0.58 -2.61 0.40
C ARG A 24 -1.54 -1.95 -0.59
N VAL A 25 -2.57 -2.67 -1.04
CA VAL A 25 -3.57 -2.20 -2.01
C VAL A 25 -4.99 -2.29 -1.48
N CYS A 26 -5.19 -2.52 -0.16
CA CYS A 26 -6.51 -2.68 0.43
C CYS A 26 -6.82 -1.56 1.45
N PRO A 27 -7.10 -0.33 1.00
CA PRO A 27 -7.34 0.82 1.88
C PRO A 27 -8.57 0.66 2.78
N ALA A 28 -9.50 -0.23 2.43
CA ALA A 28 -10.73 -0.53 3.18
C ALA A 28 -10.48 -0.91 4.66
N PHE A 29 -9.27 -1.36 5.00
CA PHE A 29 -8.88 -1.74 6.36
C PHE A 29 -8.18 -0.61 7.16
N GLY A 30 -8.15 0.61 6.63
CA GLY A 30 -7.79 1.81 7.41
C GLY A 30 -6.31 2.20 7.39
N SER A 31 -5.48 1.63 6.50
CA SER A 31 -4.13 2.18 6.27
C SER A 31 -4.23 3.47 5.45
N ALA A 32 -3.75 4.57 6.01
CA ALA A 32 -3.82 5.89 5.40
C ALA A 32 -2.82 6.10 4.25
N LEU A 33 -1.76 5.28 4.17
CA LEU A 33 -0.77 5.31 3.11
C LEU A 33 -0.23 3.92 2.81
N THR A 34 0.48 3.80 1.69
CA THR A 34 1.17 2.57 1.27
C THR A 34 2.50 2.92 0.59
N PHE A 35 3.41 1.96 0.55
CA PHE A 35 4.72 2.10 -0.11
C PHE A 35 4.74 1.27 -1.37
N ALA A 36 5.09 1.91 -2.48
CA ALA A 36 5.29 1.29 -3.78
C ALA A 36 6.74 1.48 -4.23
N VAL A 37 7.20 0.62 -5.14
CA VAL A 37 8.53 0.76 -5.74
C VAL A 37 8.45 1.56 -7.04
N VAL A 38 9.43 2.43 -7.25
CA VAL A 38 9.66 3.14 -8.51
C VAL A 38 11.00 2.70 -9.09
N PRO A 39 11.13 2.58 -10.43
CA PRO A 39 12.43 2.36 -11.05
C PRO A 39 13.39 3.51 -10.77
N ASP A 40 14.67 3.22 -10.68
CA ASP A 40 15.72 4.23 -10.64
C ASP A 40 15.99 4.84 -12.03
N GLU A 41 17.02 5.69 -12.13
CA GLU A 41 17.40 6.37 -13.38
C GLU A 41 17.79 5.40 -14.52
N HIS A 42 18.16 4.16 -14.19
CA HIS A 42 18.52 3.12 -15.15
C HIS A 42 17.35 2.15 -15.43
N GLY A 43 16.20 2.36 -14.77
CA GLY A 43 15.03 1.48 -14.90
C GLY A 43 15.04 0.28 -13.96
N GLU A 44 16.00 0.19 -13.04
CA GLU A 44 16.10 -0.92 -12.10
C GLU A 44 15.15 -0.73 -10.91
N VAL A 45 14.51 -1.81 -10.50
CA VAL A 45 13.49 -1.79 -9.45
C VAL A 45 14.09 -2.38 -8.17
N LEU A 46 14.47 -1.50 -7.24
CA LEU A 46 14.94 -1.91 -5.93
C LEU A 46 13.92 -1.55 -4.84
N ALA A 47 13.17 -2.55 -4.38
CA ALA A 47 12.24 -2.38 -3.28
C ALA A 47 12.99 -2.08 -1.97
N SER A 48 12.52 -1.09 -1.21
CA SER A 48 13.07 -0.78 0.12
C SER A 48 12.57 -1.74 1.21
N ALA A 49 11.49 -2.48 0.93
CA ALA A 49 10.94 -3.48 1.85
C ALA A 49 10.30 -4.66 1.10
N PRO A 50 10.29 -5.89 1.66
CA PRO A 50 9.67 -7.05 1.03
C PRO A 50 8.18 -6.85 0.74
N GLY A 51 7.76 -7.27 -0.45
CA GLY A 51 6.36 -7.23 -0.89
C GLY A 51 5.88 -5.88 -1.42
N GLN A 52 6.75 -4.91 -1.67
CA GLN A 52 6.38 -3.70 -2.41
C GLN A 52 5.99 -4.03 -3.85
N LEU A 53 4.94 -3.37 -4.33
CA LEU A 53 4.44 -3.49 -5.69
C LEU A 53 4.89 -2.26 -6.51
N PRO A 54 5.04 -2.38 -7.85
CA PRO A 54 5.32 -1.22 -8.70
C PRO A 54 4.27 -0.12 -8.53
N MET A 55 4.71 1.15 -8.54
CA MET A 55 3.82 2.30 -8.36
C MET A 55 2.61 2.29 -9.30
N GLN A 56 2.81 1.88 -10.55
CA GLN A 56 1.71 1.84 -11.53
C GLN A 56 0.66 0.79 -11.18
N ASP A 57 1.08 -0.37 -10.65
CA ASP A 57 0.17 -1.44 -10.23
C ASP A 57 -0.61 -1.03 -8.99
N VAL A 58 0.06 -0.41 -8.01
CA VAL A 58 -0.62 0.14 -6.81
C VAL A 58 -1.68 1.15 -7.22
N ARG A 59 -1.34 2.11 -8.10
CA ARG A 59 -2.31 3.11 -8.60
C ARG A 59 -3.51 2.45 -9.27
N ARG A 60 -3.28 1.48 -10.16
CA ARG A 60 -4.34 0.73 -10.83
C ARG A 60 -5.26 0.02 -9.84
N CYS A 61 -4.71 -0.66 -8.83
CA CYS A 61 -5.51 -1.34 -7.81
C CYS A 61 -6.38 -0.35 -7.02
N LEU A 62 -5.80 0.77 -6.55
CA LEU A 62 -6.54 1.77 -5.79
C LEU A 62 -7.62 2.46 -6.64
N GLU A 63 -7.36 2.69 -7.92
CA GLU A 63 -8.35 3.23 -8.88
C GLU A 63 -9.52 2.26 -9.13
N LEU A 64 -9.28 0.95 -9.11
CA LEU A 64 -10.34 -0.06 -9.24
C LEU A 64 -11.17 -0.19 -7.95
N LEU A 65 -10.52 -0.03 -6.80
CA LEU A 65 -11.15 -0.25 -5.50
C LEU A 65 -11.96 0.94 -5.00
N ARG A 66 -11.72 2.16 -5.53
CA ARG A 66 -12.41 3.45 -5.21
C ARG A 66 -13.34 3.34 -4.01
N VAL A 67 -12.72 3.28 -2.83
CA VAL A 67 -13.34 3.51 -1.53
C VAL A 67 -13.37 5.00 -1.23
#